data_AF-A0A6V7J3V1-F1
#
_entry.id   AF-A0A6V7J3V1-F1
#
_cell.length_a   1.000
_cell.length_b   1.000
_cell.length_c   1.000
_cell.angle_alpha   90.00
_cell.angle_beta   90.00
_cell.angle_gamma   90.00
#
_symmetry.space_group_name_H-M   'P 1'
#
loop_
_entity.id
_entity.type
_entity.pdbx_description
1 polymer ?
#
loop_
_entity_poly.entity_id
_entity_poly.type
_entity_poly.pdbx_seq_one_letter_code
_entity_poly.pdbx_strand_id
1 'polypeptide(L)' 'TGYSYGFGFVNYAKAEDAITAINTLNGLQVQNKRLKVSFARPSGEEIKETNLYVTNLP' A
#
# COMPACT_ATOMS: atom_id res chain seq x y z
N THR A 1 17.81 12.72 8.56
CA THR A 1 16.65 12.44 9.43
C THR A 1 15.89 11.28 8.81
N GLY A 2 16.01 10.06 9.33
CA GLY A 2 15.41 8.84 8.72
C GLY A 2 13.88 8.76 8.89
N TYR A 3 13.16 9.81 8.52
CA TYR A 3 11.72 9.90 8.68
C TYR A 3 11.01 8.95 7.71
N SER A 4 10.03 8.20 8.21
CA SER A 4 9.28 7.23 7.39
C SER A 4 8.33 7.93 6.42
N TYR A 5 8.29 7.46 5.17
CA TYR A 5 7.32 7.91 4.16
C TYR A 5 5.91 7.32 4.35
N GLY A 6 5.71 6.48 5.36
CA GLY A 6 4.39 5.92 5.68
C GLY A 6 3.95 4.73 4.81
N PHE A 7 4.86 4.15 4.02
CA PHE A 7 4.64 2.92 3.25
C PHE A 7 5.89 2.03 3.27
N GLY A 8 5.73 0.78 2.86
CA GLY A 8 6.82 -0.18 2.72
C GLY A 8 6.43 -1.35 1.84
N PHE A 9 7.41 -2.17 1.47
CA PHE A 9 7.22 -3.39 0.67
C PHE A 9 7.62 -4.60 1.51
N VAL A 10 6.84 -5.67 1.39
CA VAL A 10 7.10 -6.95 2.06
C VAL A 10 7.13 -8.03 0.98
N ASN A 11 8.24 -8.76 0.91
CA ASN A 11 8.37 -9.91 0.03
C ASN A 11 8.20 -11.20 0.84
N TYR A 12 7.13 -11.96 0.54
CA TYR A 12 6.90 -13.26 1.15
C TYR A 12 7.58 -14.36 0.34
N ALA A 13 7.96 -15.46 1.01
CA ALA A 13 8.52 -16.62 0.33
C ALA A 13 7.48 -17.38 -0.50
N LYS A 14 6.21 -17.37 -0.06
CA LYS A 14 5.09 -18.05 -0.73
C LYS A 14 4.01 -17.06 -1.12
N ALA A 15 3.38 -17.31 -2.26
CA ALA A 15 2.23 -16.52 -2.70
C ALA A 15 1.02 -16.64 -1.76
N GLU A 16 0.82 -17.82 -1.17
CA GLU A 16 -0.27 -18.09 -0.20
C GLU A 16 -0.16 -17.22 1.05
N ASP A 17 1.07 -17.01 1.55
CA ASP A 17 1.32 -16.15 2.70
C ASP A 17 1.00 -14.68 2.39
N ALA A 18 1.31 -14.22 1.17
CA ALA A 18 0.99 -12.87 0.72
C ALA A 18 -0.53 -12.64 0.63
N ILE A 19 -1.27 -13.61 0.10
CA ILE A 19 -2.75 -13.57 0.05
C ILE A 19 -3.32 -13.53 1.46
N THR A 20 -2.81 -14.39 2.35
CA THR A 20 -3.23 -14.44 3.76
C THR A 20 -2.98 -13.12 4.47
N ALA A 21 -1.81 -12.51 4.24
CA ALA A 21 -1.47 -11.19 4.78
C ALA A 21 -2.42 -10.09 4.30
N ILE A 22 -2.77 -10.08 3.01
CA ILE A 22 -3.77 -9.13 2.48
C ILE A 22 -5.12 -9.35 3.17
N ASN A 23 -5.61 -10.58 3.27
CA ASN A 23 -6.93 -10.88 3.84
C ASN A 23 -7.02 -10.56 5.34
N THR A 24 -5.91 -10.66 6.07
CA THR A 24 -5.89 -10.51 7.55
C THR A 24 -5.48 -9.11 8.00
N LEU A 25 -4.57 -8.45 7.27
CA LEU A 25 -3.96 -7.18 7.69
C LEU A 25 -4.53 -5.97 6.95
N ASN A 26 -5.12 -6.15 5.77
CA ASN A 26 -5.75 -5.04 5.05
C ASN A 26 -6.95 -4.51 5.85
N GLY A 27 -6.95 -3.22 6.15
CA GLY A 27 -7.99 -2.59 6.96
C GLY A 27 -7.74 -2.63 8.48
N LEU A 28 -6.65 -3.27 8.94
CA LEU A 28 -6.28 -3.28 10.35
C LEU A 28 -5.96 -1.86 10.83
N GLN A 29 -6.51 -1.48 11.99
CA GLN A 29 -6.22 -0.21 12.62
C GLN A 29 -4.99 -0.34 13.52
N VAL A 30 -3.94 0.41 13.19
CA VAL A 30 -2.72 0.52 13.98
C VAL A 30 -2.58 1.96 14.44
N GLN A 31 -2.73 2.19 15.74
CA GLN A 31 -2.81 3.52 16.33
C GLN A 31 -3.90 4.37 15.63
N ASN A 32 -3.46 5.38 14.88
CA ASN A 32 -4.31 6.41 14.27
C ASN A 32 -4.43 6.20 12.76
N LYS A 33 -3.94 5.07 12.23
CA LYS A 33 -3.91 4.77 10.79
C LYS A 33 -4.54 3.41 10.51
N ARG A 34 -5.28 3.32 9.42
CA ARG A 34 -5.79 2.07 8.87
C ARG A 34 -4.80 1.57 7.80
N LEU A 35 -4.26 0.38 7.99
CA LEU A 35 -3.32 -0.22 7.05
C LEU A 35 -4.03 -0.57 5.74
N LYS A 36 -3.32 -0.35 4.63
CA LYS A 36 -3.70 -0.86 3.31
C LYS A 36 -2.64 -1.86 2.89
N VAL A 37 -3.05 -3.11 2.70
CA VAL A 37 -2.17 -4.20 2.25
C VAL A 37 -2.69 -4.66 0.90
N SER A 38 -1.84 -4.56 -0.12
CA SER A 38 -2.16 -4.92 -1.51
C SER A 38 -0.91 -5.37 -2.24
N PHE A 39 -1.08 -6.12 -3.32
CA PHE A 39 0.05 -6.50 -4.18
C PHE A 39 0.75 -5.27 -4.76
N ALA A 40 2.08 -5.31 -4.76
CA ALA A 40 2.91 -4.28 -5.37
C ALA A 40 2.80 -4.38 -6.90
N ARG A 41 2.62 -3.24 -7.56
CA ARG A 41 2.71 -3.14 -9.01
C ARG A 41 4.19 -3.16 -9.42
N PRO A 42 4.54 -3.69 -10.60
CA PRO A 42 5.90 -3.61 -11.11
C PRO A 42 6.36 -2.15 -11.14
N SER A 43 7.58 -1.91 -10.66
CA SER A 43 8.17 -0.59 -10.67
C SER A 43 8.51 -0.19 -12.11
N GLY A 44 8.05 0.99 -12.53
CA GLY A 44 8.31 1.54 -13.86
C GLY A 44 8.01 3.03 -13.92
N GLU A 45 8.38 3.69 -15.02
CA GLU A 45 8.06 5.11 -15.22
C GLU A 45 6.55 5.34 -15.43
N GLU A 46 5.84 4.34 -15.96
CA GLU A 46 4.40 4.40 -16.22
C GLU A 46 3.55 4.55 -14.95
N ILE A 47 4.06 4.14 -13.78
CA ILE A 47 3.36 4.29 -12.50
C ILE A 47 3.73 5.57 -11.75
N LYS A 48 4.57 6.43 -12.33
CA LYS A 48 4.89 7.75 -11.78
C LYS A 48 3.80 8.75 -12.17
N GLU A 49 3.59 9.76 -11.33
CA GLU A 49 2.69 10.90 -11.60
C GLU A 49 1.21 10.52 -11.86
N THR A 50 0.76 9.37 -11.39
CA THR A 50 -0.63 8.89 -11.58
C THR A 50 -1.64 9.47 -10.58
N ASN A 51 -1.25 10.42 -9.73
CA ASN A 51 -2.11 10.98 -8.68
C ASN A 51 -2.73 12.28 -9.17
N LEU A 52 -4.07 12.31 -9.24
CA LEU A 52 -4.84 13.49 -9.64
C LEU A 52 -5.44 14.19 -8.42
N TYR A 53 -5.43 15.52 -8.42
CA TYR A 53 -6.16 16.33 -7.45
C TYR A 53 -7.47 16.81 -8.08
N VAL A 54 -8.59 16.29 -7.57
CA VAL A 54 -9.93 16.59 -8.11
C VAL A 54 -10.66 17.51 -7.13
N THR A 55 -11.21 18.62 -7.62
CA THR A 55 -12.00 19.60 -6.84
C THR A 55 -13.38 19.83 -7.45
N ASN A 56 -14.31 20.40 -6.68
CA ASN A 56 -15.68 20.73 -7.09
C ASN A 56 -16.52 19.52 -7.53
N LEU A 57 -16.44 18.41 -6.79
CA LEU A 57 -17.43 17.34 -6.91
C LEU A 57 -18.81 17.86 -6.40
N PRO A 58 -19.92 17.51 -7.08
CA PRO A 58 -21.27 17.96 -6.74
C PRO A 58 -21.76 17.43 -5.38
#